data_AF-A0A2E9WTF6-F1
#
_entry.id   AF-A0A2E9WTF6-F1
#
_cell.length_a   1.000
_cell.length_b   1.000
_cell.length_c   1.000
_cell.angle_alpha   90.00
_cell.angle_beta   90.00
_cell.angle_gamma   90.00
#
_symmetry.space_group_name_H-M   'P 1'
#
loop_
_entity.id
_entity.type
_entity.pdbx_description
1 polymer ?
#
loop_
_entity_poly.entity_id
_entity_poly.type
_entity_poly.pdbx_seq_one_letter_code
_entity_poly.pdbx_strand_id
1 'polypeptide(L)'
;EGIDWRTQSDATGSGGFNGSAGNMAGTNPTSGIYHTISAGYSTANNGSVTFYKKHYATGQTSGFTPSYKIVINVDGADGWRVNVYDDNGNNSTPTTGTDVGIGGSTGASYNRVGGGWGKEIKAIHMIANDTTFMFKVSGSEGWADGGSDNDRDHGWFVLNDLEYSPTIDNWAYGIDDTYCPSVLIHCAWMNVLDRSIPTEPNNNYAHFGVGQPRYIDYNGVVRTAEFSPFNATAHWGISQTINERYSTISPPPGLNQEHFNISGGDAPIHQLTPVQFIGQHCMRIASGESTASAINKNPRRGRMMNMYRISDNAGDDGDVILEGSTRYRIFKPHQTGNYAGYESDIPAFYAFPEDNVPYA
;
A
#
# COMPACT_ATOMS: atom_id res chain seq x y z
N GLU A 1 -21.16 22.46 -4.89
CA GLU A 1 -22.28 21.62 -4.42
C GLU A 1 -22.08 20.25 -5.05
N GLY A 2 -22.03 19.20 -4.20
CA GLY A 2 -21.49 17.89 -4.57
C GLY A 2 -22.44 17.08 -5.45
N ILE A 3 -21.89 16.53 -6.52
CA ILE A 3 -22.57 15.63 -7.43
C ILE A 3 -22.83 14.28 -6.73
N ASP A 4 -24.07 13.79 -6.79
CA ASP A 4 -24.43 12.47 -6.27
C ASP A 4 -24.01 11.38 -7.27
N TRP A 5 -22.81 10.82 -7.05
CA TRP A 5 -22.19 9.76 -7.85
C TRP A 5 -23.06 8.50 -7.98
N ARG A 6 -24.11 8.31 -7.15
CA ARG A 6 -25.02 7.15 -7.25
C ARG A 6 -26.04 7.29 -8.38
N THR A 7 -26.30 8.52 -8.81
CA THR A 7 -27.36 8.85 -9.79
C THR A 7 -26.82 9.38 -11.10
N GLN A 8 -25.50 9.57 -11.21
CA GLN A 8 -24.88 9.89 -12.47
C GLN A 8 -25.03 8.73 -13.46
N SER A 9 -25.27 9.09 -14.72
CA SER A 9 -25.22 8.18 -15.86
C SER A 9 -23.94 7.34 -15.89
N ASP A 10 -22.87 7.90 -15.34
CA ASP A 10 -21.52 7.35 -15.38
C ASP A 10 -21.28 6.30 -14.28
N ALA A 11 -22.20 6.15 -13.31
CA ALA A 11 -22.16 5.10 -12.30
C ALA A 11 -23.19 3.99 -12.54
N THR A 12 -24.28 4.29 -13.24
CA THR A 12 -25.44 3.38 -13.45
C THR A 12 -25.66 2.96 -14.91
N GLY A 13 -24.95 3.57 -15.87
CA GLY A 13 -24.97 3.18 -17.28
C GLY A 13 -24.02 2.02 -17.61
N SER A 14 -23.96 1.61 -18.88
CA SER A 14 -23.00 0.61 -19.37
C SER A 14 -21.53 0.99 -19.15
N GLY A 15 -21.25 2.27 -18.80
CA GLY A 15 -19.96 2.81 -18.39
C GLY A 15 -19.77 3.00 -16.87
N GLY A 16 -20.67 2.49 -16.03
CA GLY A 16 -20.54 2.46 -14.57
C GLY A 16 -19.22 1.87 -14.07
N PHE A 17 -18.75 2.24 -12.87
CA PHE A 17 -17.65 1.53 -12.16
C PHE A 17 -17.88 0.00 -12.03
N ASN A 18 -19.13 -0.46 -12.19
CA ASN A 18 -19.53 -1.87 -12.24
C ASN A 18 -20.22 -2.28 -13.57
N GLY A 19 -20.08 -1.47 -14.64
CA GLY A 19 -20.56 -1.79 -15.98
C GLY A 19 -19.59 -2.70 -16.75
N SER A 20 -19.80 -2.83 -18.06
CA SER A 20 -18.90 -3.55 -18.99
C SER A 20 -17.47 -2.98 -19.10
N ALA A 21 -17.12 -1.97 -18.29
CA ALA A 21 -15.81 -1.33 -18.21
C ALA A 21 -14.88 -1.95 -17.15
N GLY A 22 -15.42 -2.68 -16.16
CA GLY A 22 -14.62 -3.39 -15.16
C GLY A 22 -14.08 -4.71 -15.68
N ASN A 23 -12.77 -4.85 -15.82
CA ASN A 23 -12.12 -6.10 -16.21
C ASN A 23 -11.61 -6.85 -14.97
N MET A 24 -12.10 -8.07 -14.75
CA MET A 24 -11.55 -9.00 -13.77
C MET A 24 -10.73 -10.07 -14.48
N ALA A 25 -9.57 -10.41 -13.93
CA ALA A 25 -8.70 -11.46 -14.42
C ALA A 25 -8.05 -12.17 -13.24
N GLY A 26 -7.55 -13.38 -13.50
CA GLY A 26 -6.91 -14.22 -12.50
C GLY A 26 -7.87 -15.15 -11.75
N THR A 27 -7.35 -15.85 -10.74
CA THR A 27 -8.14 -16.72 -9.87
C THR A 27 -8.68 -15.98 -8.65
N ASN A 28 -9.91 -16.32 -8.26
CA ASN A 28 -10.48 -15.85 -7.00
C ASN A 28 -9.70 -16.35 -5.77
N PRO A 29 -9.72 -15.59 -4.66
CA PRO A 29 -9.20 -16.05 -3.38
C PRO A 29 -9.80 -17.40 -2.93
N THR A 30 -9.01 -18.18 -2.20
CA THR A 30 -9.48 -19.37 -1.50
C THR A 30 -10.63 -19.00 -0.55
N SER A 31 -11.67 -19.85 -0.56
CA SER A 31 -12.86 -19.65 0.25
C SER A 31 -12.52 -19.42 1.72
N GLY A 32 -13.04 -18.34 2.29
CA GLY A 32 -12.87 -17.99 3.70
C GLY A 32 -11.62 -17.19 4.05
N ILE A 33 -10.73 -16.89 3.08
CA ILE A 33 -9.67 -15.90 3.26
C ILE A 33 -10.29 -14.54 3.55
N TYR A 34 -11.23 -14.10 2.71
CA TYR A 34 -12.04 -12.91 2.93
C TYR A 34 -13.38 -13.28 3.55
N HIS A 35 -13.78 -12.61 4.63
CA HIS A 35 -15.02 -12.93 5.34
C HIS A 35 -15.62 -11.73 6.07
N THR A 36 -16.85 -11.89 6.57
CA THR A 36 -17.63 -10.86 7.30
C THR A 36 -17.64 -9.52 6.56
N ILE A 37 -18.04 -9.57 5.29
CA ILE A 37 -18.10 -8.41 4.41
C ILE A 37 -19.39 -7.64 4.72
N SER A 38 -19.25 -6.35 4.98
CA SER A 38 -20.35 -5.41 5.21
C SER A 38 -20.07 -4.13 4.43
N ALA A 39 -21.07 -3.65 3.69
CA ALA A 39 -21.00 -2.38 2.98
C ALA A 39 -22.19 -1.53 3.39
N GLY A 40 -21.97 -0.23 3.55
CA GLY A 40 -23.00 0.71 3.95
C GLY A 40 -22.73 2.11 3.46
N TYR A 41 -23.78 2.92 3.44
CA TYR A 41 -23.71 4.35 3.15
C TYR A 41 -24.51 5.09 4.21
N SER A 42 -23.93 6.14 4.78
CA SER A 42 -24.61 6.98 5.78
C SER A 42 -25.24 8.22 5.14
N THR A 43 -24.66 8.75 4.06
CA THR A 43 -25.18 9.87 3.27
C THR A 43 -24.82 9.70 1.79
N ALA A 44 -25.23 10.64 0.93
CA ALA A 44 -24.86 10.64 -0.49
C ALA A 44 -23.35 10.70 -0.74
N ASN A 45 -22.59 11.26 0.19
CA ASN A 45 -21.15 11.50 0.03
C ASN A 45 -20.30 10.64 0.97
N ASN A 46 -20.92 9.69 1.68
CA ASN A 46 -20.27 8.90 2.71
C ASN A 46 -20.62 7.43 2.55
N GLY A 47 -19.59 6.62 2.25
CA GLY A 47 -19.69 5.18 2.11
C GLY A 47 -18.60 4.46 2.87
N SER A 48 -18.86 3.21 3.24
CA SER A 48 -17.85 2.33 3.80
C SER A 48 -18.04 0.88 3.36
N VAL A 49 -16.91 0.19 3.23
CA VAL A 49 -16.83 -1.26 3.06
C VAL A 49 -15.90 -1.78 4.15
N THR A 50 -16.39 -2.75 4.92
CA THR A 50 -15.64 -3.44 5.97
C THR A 50 -15.58 -4.92 5.62
N PHE A 51 -14.43 -5.53 5.79
CA PHE A 51 -14.26 -6.97 5.65
C PHE A 51 -13.04 -7.44 6.43
N TYR A 52 -12.89 -8.74 6.57
CA TYR A 52 -11.75 -9.37 7.22
C TYR A 52 -10.93 -10.12 6.20
N LYS A 53 -9.60 -9.99 6.27
CA LYS A 53 -8.65 -10.81 5.50
C LYS A 53 -7.85 -11.69 6.47
N LYS A 54 -7.87 -13.00 6.25
CA LYS A 54 -6.97 -13.95 6.93
C LYS A 54 -5.60 -13.97 6.27
N HIS A 55 -4.59 -14.32 7.04
CA HIS A 55 -3.28 -14.68 6.50
C HIS A 55 -3.37 -15.96 5.65
N TYR A 56 -2.61 -16.08 4.56
CA TYR A 56 -2.63 -17.27 3.71
C TYR A 56 -2.28 -18.57 4.47
N ALA A 57 -1.46 -18.48 5.53
CA ALA A 57 -1.09 -19.63 6.36
C ALA A 57 -2.09 -19.98 7.47
N THR A 58 -3.31 -19.42 7.45
CA THR A 58 -4.36 -19.74 8.43
C THR A 58 -4.60 -21.26 8.48
N GLY A 59 -4.63 -21.83 9.68
CA GLY A 59 -4.84 -23.26 9.88
C GLY A 59 -3.65 -24.17 9.57
N GLN A 60 -2.47 -23.65 9.16
CA GLN A 60 -1.26 -24.47 9.01
C GLN A 60 -0.77 -25.04 10.35
N THR A 61 -0.97 -24.29 11.45
CA THR A 61 -0.82 -24.77 12.83
C THR A 61 -2.18 -24.74 13.52
N SER A 62 -2.48 -25.74 14.35
CA SER A 62 -3.73 -25.80 15.12
C SER A 62 -3.93 -24.52 15.94
N GLY A 63 -5.07 -23.86 15.75
CA GLY A 63 -5.43 -22.63 16.45
C GLY A 63 -4.81 -21.34 15.88
N PHE A 64 -3.94 -21.42 14.88
CA PHE A 64 -3.37 -20.24 14.23
C PHE A 64 -4.34 -19.69 13.18
N THR A 65 -5.14 -18.70 13.56
CA THR A 65 -6.14 -18.06 12.69
C THR A 65 -6.00 -16.55 12.59
N PRO A 66 -4.80 -16.03 12.27
CA PRO A 66 -4.56 -14.60 12.21
C PRO A 66 -5.40 -13.94 11.11
N SER A 67 -5.93 -12.75 11.42
CA SER A 67 -6.67 -11.94 10.48
C SER A 67 -6.55 -10.45 10.81
N TYR A 68 -6.82 -9.61 9.82
CA TYR A 68 -7.02 -8.18 10.03
C TYR A 68 -8.39 -7.77 9.50
N LYS A 69 -9.00 -6.79 10.18
CA LYS A 69 -10.19 -6.09 9.71
C LYS A 69 -9.76 -4.92 8.85
N ILE A 70 -10.25 -4.84 7.63
CA ILE A 70 -9.99 -3.75 6.70
C ILE A 70 -11.27 -2.93 6.58
N VAL A 71 -11.14 -1.61 6.72
CA VAL A 71 -12.23 -0.66 6.53
C VAL A 71 -11.80 0.34 5.47
N ILE A 72 -12.52 0.35 4.36
CA ILE A 72 -12.39 1.34 3.28
C ILE A 72 -13.54 2.32 3.47
N ASN A 73 -13.22 3.59 3.68
CA ASN A 73 -14.21 4.67 3.78
C ASN A 73 -14.04 5.63 2.61
N VAL A 74 -15.15 6.15 2.12
CA VAL A 74 -15.17 7.34 1.25
C VAL A 74 -15.98 8.42 1.95
N ASP A 75 -15.44 9.63 1.97
CA ASP A 75 -16.06 10.79 2.58
C ASP A 75 -15.93 11.99 1.66
N GLY A 76 -17.00 12.75 1.48
CA GLY A 76 -17.00 13.89 0.55
C GLY A 76 -16.00 14.99 0.89
N ALA A 77 -15.55 15.12 2.14
CA ALA A 77 -14.52 16.06 2.53
C ALA A 77 -13.11 15.43 2.46
N ASP A 78 -12.97 14.21 2.97
CA ASP A 78 -11.66 13.56 3.19
C ASP A 78 -11.23 12.61 2.07
N GLY A 79 -12.12 12.26 1.14
CA GLY A 79 -11.88 11.33 0.04
C GLY A 79 -11.82 9.87 0.47
N TRP A 80 -11.05 9.07 -0.27
CA TRP A 80 -10.82 7.65 0.03
C TRP A 80 -9.85 7.45 1.19
N ARG A 81 -10.23 6.57 2.11
CA ARG A 81 -9.50 6.24 3.33
C ARG A 81 -9.46 4.74 3.56
N VAL A 82 -8.33 4.22 4.02
CA VAL A 82 -8.21 2.80 4.38
C VAL A 82 -7.59 2.66 5.77
N ASN A 83 -8.27 1.89 6.62
CA ASN A 83 -7.82 1.54 7.96
C ASN A 83 -7.69 0.02 8.07
N VAL A 84 -6.58 -0.45 8.63
CA VAL A 84 -6.38 -1.85 9.01
C VAL A 84 -6.42 -1.93 10.53
N TYR A 85 -7.41 -2.65 11.04
CA TYR A 85 -7.51 -2.93 12.45
C TYR A 85 -7.03 -4.35 12.73
N ASP A 86 -6.58 -4.57 13.96
CA ASP A 86 -6.59 -5.91 14.55
C ASP A 86 -7.98 -6.57 14.43
N ASP A 87 -8.04 -7.89 14.59
CA ASP A 87 -9.26 -8.67 14.31
C ASP A 87 -10.44 -8.29 15.22
N ASN A 88 -10.18 -7.90 16.46
CA ASN A 88 -11.21 -7.41 17.37
C ASN A 88 -11.68 -5.97 17.03
N GLY A 89 -10.97 -5.25 16.15
CA GLY A 89 -11.33 -3.93 15.67
C GLY A 89 -10.95 -2.76 16.60
N ASN A 90 -10.13 -2.98 17.62
CA ASN A 90 -9.79 -1.98 18.64
C ASN A 90 -8.55 -1.15 18.27
N ASN A 91 -7.61 -1.70 17.50
CA ASN A 91 -6.32 -1.08 17.21
C ASN A 91 -6.18 -0.81 15.70
N SER A 92 -6.42 0.44 15.29
CA SER A 92 -6.29 0.88 13.89
C SER A 92 -4.86 1.21 13.50
N THR A 93 -4.51 0.88 12.27
CA THR A 93 -3.32 1.33 11.56
C THR A 93 -3.69 1.77 10.12
N PRO A 94 -3.36 3.01 9.73
CA PRO A 94 -2.87 4.10 10.58
C PRO A 94 -3.92 4.47 11.67
N THR A 95 -3.49 5.08 12.77
CA THR A 95 -4.38 5.31 13.94
C THR A 95 -5.50 6.31 13.64
N THR A 96 -6.62 6.21 14.35
CA THR A 96 -7.85 7.00 14.11
C THR A 96 -7.68 8.52 14.29
N GLY A 97 -6.56 8.99 14.85
CA GLY A 97 -6.19 10.41 14.94
C GLY A 97 -5.17 10.87 13.90
N THR A 98 -4.72 9.97 13.02
CA THR A 98 -3.77 10.22 11.95
C THR A 98 -4.48 9.92 10.64
N ASP A 99 -5.13 10.92 10.04
CA ASP A 99 -4.82 11.25 8.65
C ASP A 99 -4.74 10.06 7.69
N VAL A 100 -5.83 9.31 7.67
CA VAL A 100 -6.00 8.03 6.97
C VAL A 100 -6.60 8.20 5.60
N GLY A 101 -6.49 9.39 5.01
CA GLY A 101 -6.56 9.50 3.57
C GLY A 101 -5.63 8.47 2.98
N ILE A 102 -5.91 8.11 1.74
CA ILE A 102 -4.75 7.99 0.89
C ILE A 102 -4.14 9.40 0.74
N GLY A 103 -3.44 9.78 1.82
CA GLY A 103 -2.88 11.08 2.11
C GLY A 103 -3.14 11.58 3.54
N GLY A 104 -2.16 12.35 4.02
CA GLY A 104 -2.03 12.82 5.39
C GLY A 104 -2.96 13.99 5.76
N SER A 105 -2.52 14.83 6.70
CA SER A 105 -3.31 15.30 7.83
C SER A 105 -4.47 16.28 7.74
N THR A 106 -5.20 16.41 8.85
CA THR A 106 -5.99 17.62 9.16
C THR A 106 -5.17 18.91 9.06
N GLY A 107 -3.83 18.82 9.06
CA GLY A 107 -2.91 19.90 8.67
C GLY A 107 -2.34 19.81 7.24
N ALA A 108 -2.29 18.63 6.62
CA ALA A 108 -1.93 18.47 5.20
C ALA A 108 -3.22 18.48 4.36
N SER A 109 -3.76 19.68 4.16
CA SER A 109 -4.99 19.99 3.40
C SER A 109 -5.01 19.49 1.95
N TYR A 110 -4.00 18.72 1.49
CA TYR A 110 -3.61 18.60 0.09
C TYR A 110 -3.48 17.14 -0.41
N ASN A 111 -3.48 16.10 0.42
CA ASN A 111 -3.33 14.71 -0.08
C ASN A 111 -4.65 13.94 0.05
N ARG A 112 -5.60 14.16 -0.85
CA ARG A 112 -6.92 13.52 -0.79
C ARG A 112 -7.38 13.10 -2.17
N VAL A 113 -7.41 11.80 -2.45
CA VAL A 113 -8.03 11.32 -3.70
C VAL A 113 -9.55 11.24 -3.51
N GLY A 114 -10.31 11.99 -4.33
CA GLY A 114 -11.78 11.95 -4.35
C GLY A 114 -12.52 12.67 -3.21
N GLY A 115 -11.86 13.60 -2.49
CA GLY A 115 -12.47 14.46 -1.44
C GLY A 115 -12.84 15.86 -1.95
N GLY A 116 -13.06 16.83 -1.06
CA GLY A 116 -13.54 18.18 -1.42
C GLY A 116 -12.65 18.97 -2.40
N TRP A 117 -11.41 18.53 -2.62
CA TRP A 117 -10.46 19.06 -3.60
C TRP A 117 -10.05 18.03 -4.67
N GLY A 118 -10.37 16.75 -4.45
CA GLY A 118 -10.06 15.64 -5.34
C GLY A 118 -11.20 15.43 -6.31
N LYS A 119 -10.93 15.77 -7.57
CA LYS A 119 -11.90 15.71 -8.67
C LYS A 119 -12.22 14.25 -9.02
N GLU A 120 -13.25 14.06 -9.85
CA GLU A 120 -13.86 12.79 -10.29
C GLU A 120 -12.93 11.57 -10.26
N ILE A 121 -13.43 10.40 -9.87
CA ILE A 121 -12.61 9.19 -9.88
C ILE A 121 -12.33 8.79 -11.34
N LYS A 122 -11.05 8.65 -11.72
CA LYS A 122 -10.64 8.20 -13.05
C LYS A 122 -10.58 6.67 -13.13
N ALA A 123 -9.96 6.05 -12.13
CA ALA A 123 -9.74 4.61 -12.10
C ALA A 123 -9.65 4.09 -10.66
N ILE A 124 -10.09 2.86 -10.48
CA ILE A 124 -9.86 2.06 -9.27
C ILE A 124 -9.25 0.75 -9.73
N HIS A 125 -8.13 0.37 -9.13
CA HIS A 125 -7.51 -0.94 -9.34
C HIS A 125 -7.47 -1.70 -8.03
N MET A 126 -7.76 -3.00 -8.10
CA MET A 126 -7.77 -3.87 -6.92
C MET A 126 -7.03 -5.18 -7.23
N ILE A 127 -6.24 -5.65 -6.28
CA ILE A 127 -5.80 -7.04 -6.21
C ILE A 127 -6.40 -7.65 -4.95
N ALA A 128 -7.17 -8.72 -5.10
CA ALA A 128 -7.69 -9.49 -3.99
C ALA A 128 -7.34 -10.95 -4.23
N ASN A 129 -6.30 -11.43 -3.55
CA ASN A 129 -5.83 -12.81 -3.63
C ASN A 129 -5.52 -13.32 -2.19
N ASP A 130 -5.01 -14.54 -2.06
CA ASP A 130 -4.83 -15.16 -0.73
C ASP A 130 -3.82 -14.39 0.13
N THR A 131 -2.77 -13.87 -0.50
CA THR A 131 -1.64 -13.22 0.18
C THR A 131 -1.76 -11.70 0.24
N THR A 132 -2.57 -11.09 -0.63
CA THR A 132 -2.52 -9.66 -0.91
C THR A 132 -3.92 -9.09 -1.08
N PHE A 133 -4.17 -7.99 -0.38
CA PHE A 133 -5.22 -7.05 -0.72
C PHE A 133 -4.57 -5.70 -1.10
N MET A 134 -4.75 -5.27 -2.34
CA MET A 134 -4.28 -3.98 -2.85
C MET A 134 -5.47 -3.16 -3.32
N PHE A 135 -5.46 -1.88 -2.99
CA PHE A 135 -6.44 -0.89 -3.45
C PHE A 135 -5.69 0.34 -3.94
N LYS A 136 -5.87 0.66 -5.22
CA LYS A 136 -5.38 1.90 -5.83
C LYS A 136 -6.56 2.70 -6.37
N VAL A 137 -6.54 4.00 -6.14
CA VAL A 137 -7.48 4.96 -6.71
C VAL A 137 -6.72 6.10 -7.34
N SER A 138 -7.17 6.54 -8.52
CA SER A 138 -6.64 7.70 -9.22
C SER A 138 -7.76 8.69 -9.49
N GLY A 139 -7.51 9.95 -9.21
CA GLY A 139 -8.40 11.06 -9.52
C GLY A 139 -8.33 11.48 -10.99
N SER A 140 -9.30 12.27 -11.42
CA SER A 140 -9.38 12.87 -12.74
C SER A 140 -8.47 14.08 -12.85
N GLU A 141 -8.14 14.44 -14.09
CA GLU A 141 -7.36 15.61 -14.47
C GLU A 141 -7.85 16.92 -13.78
N GLY A 142 -6.89 17.72 -13.32
CA GLY A 142 -7.02 18.89 -12.42
C GLY A 142 -8.08 19.95 -12.78
N TRP A 143 -8.33 20.85 -11.82
CA TRP A 143 -9.42 21.85 -11.57
C TRP A 143 -10.28 22.28 -12.77
N ALA A 144 -11.59 22.41 -12.55
CA ALA A 144 -12.64 22.65 -13.56
C ALA A 144 -12.11 23.30 -14.85
N ASP A 145 -12.27 22.62 -15.99
CA ASP A 145 -11.79 22.99 -17.34
C ASP A 145 -10.39 22.49 -17.76
N GLY A 146 -10.25 21.17 -17.95
CA GLY A 146 -9.22 20.62 -18.85
C GLY A 146 -7.81 20.52 -18.29
N GLY A 147 -7.65 19.92 -17.11
CA GLY A 147 -6.34 19.52 -16.60
C GLY A 147 -5.63 18.50 -17.51
N SER A 148 -4.36 18.22 -17.23
CA SER A 148 -3.59 17.19 -17.94
C SER A 148 -3.34 15.98 -17.04
N ASP A 149 -2.91 14.85 -17.60
CA ASP A 149 -2.51 13.65 -16.83
C ASP A 149 -1.53 13.96 -15.69
N ASN A 150 -0.74 15.03 -15.86
CA ASN A 150 0.20 15.54 -14.87
C ASN A 150 -0.45 16.01 -13.56
N ASP A 151 -1.75 16.33 -13.55
CA ASP A 151 -2.43 16.92 -12.39
C ASP A 151 -3.38 15.91 -11.72
N ARG A 152 -3.07 14.61 -11.82
CA ARG A 152 -3.85 13.55 -11.19
C ARG A 152 -3.36 13.24 -9.79
N ASP A 153 -4.31 13.10 -8.88
CA ASP A 153 -4.07 12.60 -7.53
C ASP A 153 -4.10 11.08 -7.53
N HIS A 154 -3.16 10.47 -6.81
CA HIS A 154 -3.03 9.03 -6.74
C HIS A 154 -2.99 8.56 -5.32
N GLY A 155 -3.65 7.43 -5.12
CA GLY A 155 -3.67 6.79 -3.86
C GLY A 155 -3.53 5.29 -3.96
N TRP A 156 -2.61 4.75 -3.17
CA TRP A 156 -2.31 3.35 -3.15
C TRP A 156 -2.22 2.82 -1.73
N PHE A 157 -2.73 1.61 -1.56
CA PHE A 157 -2.72 0.85 -0.33
C PHE A 157 -2.48 -0.62 -0.68
N VAL A 158 -1.61 -1.29 0.07
CA VAL A 158 -1.47 -2.74 0.01
C VAL A 158 -1.30 -3.32 1.41
N LEU A 159 -2.12 -4.31 1.73
CA LEU A 159 -1.90 -5.23 2.83
C LEU A 159 -1.41 -6.55 2.24
N ASN A 160 -0.18 -6.93 2.57
CA ASN A 160 0.46 -8.11 2.02
C ASN A 160 1.01 -9.01 3.13
N ASP A 161 0.76 -10.30 3.00
CA ASP A 161 1.22 -11.30 3.95
C ASP A 161 2.74 -11.47 3.89
N LEU A 162 3.36 -11.66 5.05
CA LEU A 162 4.74 -12.07 5.15
C LEU A 162 4.84 -13.58 5.03
N GLU A 163 5.94 -14.06 4.47
CA GLU A 163 6.26 -15.48 4.50
C GLU A 163 6.19 -16.03 5.93
N TYR A 164 5.34 -17.04 6.10
CA TYR A 164 5.06 -17.68 7.37
C TYR A 164 6.31 -18.35 7.93
N SER A 165 6.65 -17.98 9.15
CA SER A 165 7.72 -18.56 9.94
C SER A 165 7.09 -19.19 11.19
N PRO A 166 6.84 -20.52 11.20
CA PRO A 166 6.09 -21.17 12.27
C PRO A 166 6.62 -20.86 13.67
N THR A 167 7.93 -20.83 13.85
CA THR A 167 8.55 -20.54 15.15
C THR A 167 8.27 -19.12 15.63
N ILE A 168 8.35 -18.13 14.74
CA ILE A 168 8.20 -16.71 15.09
C ILE A 168 6.73 -16.34 15.18
N ASP A 169 5.96 -16.70 14.15
CA ASP A 169 4.59 -16.23 13.99
C ASP A 169 3.64 -16.95 14.96
N ASN A 170 3.86 -18.25 15.27
CA ASN A 170 3.08 -18.92 16.32
C ASN A 170 3.43 -18.40 17.73
N TRP A 171 4.70 -18.06 17.98
CA TRP A 171 5.10 -17.46 19.25
C TRP A 171 4.45 -16.08 19.43
N ALA A 172 4.51 -15.23 18.40
CA ALA A 172 3.90 -13.91 18.41
C ALA A 172 2.37 -13.99 18.58
N TYR A 173 1.72 -14.91 17.87
CA TYR A 173 0.29 -15.19 18.02
C TYR A 173 -0.07 -15.75 19.41
N GLY A 174 0.84 -16.48 20.05
CA GLY A 174 0.67 -16.94 21.43
C GLY A 174 0.78 -15.82 22.47
N ILE A 175 1.38 -14.68 22.13
CA ILE A 175 1.44 -13.48 22.98
C ILE A 175 0.21 -12.59 22.77
N ASP A 176 -0.20 -12.41 21.52
CA ASP A 176 -1.35 -11.61 21.11
C ASP A 176 -2.09 -12.35 20.00
N ASP A 177 -3.30 -12.84 20.27
CA ASP A 177 -4.12 -13.59 19.33
C ASP A 177 -4.69 -12.73 18.19
N THR A 178 -4.48 -11.41 18.28
CA THR A 178 -4.80 -10.43 17.23
C THR A 178 -3.61 -10.16 16.29
N TYR A 179 -2.44 -10.75 16.57
CA TYR A 179 -1.25 -10.66 15.71
C TYR A 179 -1.53 -11.30 14.35
N CYS A 180 -1.22 -10.59 13.27
CA CYS A 180 -1.19 -11.16 11.93
C CYS A 180 0.12 -10.80 11.22
N PRO A 181 0.87 -11.77 10.67
CA PRO A 181 2.13 -11.52 9.98
C PRO A 181 1.87 -10.95 8.58
N SER A 182 1.30 -9.75 8.51
CA SER A 182 1.06 -9.02 7.25
C SER A 182 1.53 -7.57 7.39
N VAL A 183 2.02 -7.00 6.31
CA VAL A 183 2.57 -5.65 6.23
C VAL A 183 1.63 -4.76 5.45
N LEU A 184 1.42 -3.57 6.00
CA LEU A 184 0.75 -2.48 5.35
C LEU A 184 1.80 -1.58 4.69
N ILE A 185 1.60 -1.31 3.40
CA ILE A 185 2.24 -0.20 2.70
C ILE A 185 1.15 0.71 2.16
N HIS A 186 1.33 2.02 2.33
CA HIS A 186 0.43 2.99 1.74
C HIS A 186 1.23 4.14 1.12
N CYS A 187 0.63 4.76 0.12
CA CYS A 187 1.21 5.87 -0.57
C CYS A 187 0.16 6.83 -1.13
N ALA A 188 0.44 8.13 -1.09
CA ALA A 188 -0.42 9.16 -1.60
C ALA A 188 0.41 10.24 -2.31
N TRP A 189 -0.06 10.66 -3.48
CA TRP A 189 0.58 11.67 -4.30
C TRP A 189 -0.44 12.66 -4.83
N MET A 190 -0.20 13.95 -4.61
CA MET A 190 -1.01 15.00 -5.20
C MET A 190 -0.33 15.53 -6.47
N ASN A 191 -1.01 15.51 -7.61
CA ASN A 191 -0.58 16.14 -8.87
C ASN A 191 0.87 15.88 -9.36
N VAL A 192 1.59 14.87 -8.90
CA VAL A 192 3.03 14.72 -9.28
C VAL A 192 3.43 13.32 -9.69
N LEU A 193 2.67 12.26 -9.36
CA LEU A 193 3.06 10.88 -9.70
C LEU A 193 3.21 10.65 -11.21
N ASP A 194 2.39 11.33 -12.01
CA ASP A 194 2.41 11.25 -13.47
C ASP A 194 3.30 12.31 -14.12
N ARG A 195 3.90 13.21 -13.34
CA ARG A 195 4.77 14.26 -13.86
C ARG A 195 6.17 13.75 -14.10
N SER A 196 6.66 14.01 -15.30
CA SER A 196 8.04 13.71 -15.68
C SER A 196 9.07 14.71 -15.14
N ILE A 197 8.63 15.79 -14.48
CA ILE A 197 9.50 16.82 -13.88
C ILE A 197 8.93 17.17 -12.50
N PRO A 198 9.71 17.05 -11.40
CA PRO A 198 9.29 17.46 -10.08
C PRO A 198 9.06 18.97 -10.09
N THR A 199 7.82 19.41 -9.85
CA THR A 199 7.51 20.83 -9.74
C THR A 199 7.03 21.12 -8.33
N GLU A 200 7.82 21.98 -7.66
CA GLU A 200 7.65 22.51 -6.31
C GLU A 200 8.11 21.56 -5.16
N PRO A 201 9.22 21.91 -4.48
CA PRO A 201 9.73 21.16 -3.34
C PRO A 201 8.85 21.41 -2.11
N ASN A 202 7.82 20.59 -1.91
CA ASN A 202 7.02 20.67 -0.71
C ASN A 202 6.64 19.26 -0.21
N ASN A 203 6.85 19.03 1.09
CA ASN A 203 6.55 17.77 1.78
C ASN A 203 5.05 17.39 1.76
N ASN A 204 4.18 18.31 1.35
CA ASN A 204 2.74 18.10 1.23
C ASN A 204 2.31 17.37 -0.05
N TYR A 205 3.21 16.94 -0.95
CA TYR A 205 2.81 16.35 -2.25
C TYR A 205 3.02 14.83 -2.33
N ALA A 206 3.69 14.24 -1.33
CA ALA A 206 4.08 12.83 -1.34
C ALA A 206 4.08 12.24 0.08
N HIS A 207 3.35 11.15 0.28
CA HIS A 207 3.42 10.35 1.51
C HIS A 207 3.67 8.90 1.17
N PHE A 208 4.58 8.26 1.88
CA PHE A 208 4.87 6.84 1.77
C PHE A 208 5.12 6.27 3.16
N GLY A 209 4.47 5.16 3.47
CA GLY A 209 4.53 4.53 4.78
C GLY A 209 4.55 3.02 4.68
N VAL A 210 5.36 2.39 5.51
CA VAL A 210 5.50 0.93 5.63
C VAL A 210 5.43 0.55 7.11
N GLY A 211 4.65 -0.47 7.45
CA GLY A 211 4.60 -0.98 8.82
C GLY A 211 3.73 -2.23 8.94
N GLN A 212 3.99 -3.01 9.99
CA GLN A 212 3.10 -4.10 10.37
C GLN A 212 2.02 -3.57 11.31
N PRO A 213 0.71 -3.65 10.97
CA PRO A 213 -0.35 -3.06 11.78
C PRO A 213 -0.28 -3.42 13.27
N ARG A 214 -0.05 -4.69 13.57
CA ARG A 214 0.15 -5.20 14.94
C ARG A 214 1.42 -6.05 15.00
N TYR A 215 2.34 -5.73 15.91
CA TYR A 215 3.61 -6.46 16.04
C TYR A 215 4.03 -6.68 17.49
N ILE A 216 4.86 -7.69 17.71
CA ILE A 216 5.52 -7.94 19.00
C ILE A 216 6.93 -7.39 18.93
N ASP A 217 7.29 -6.51 19.86
CA ASP A 217 8.64 -5.96 19.92
C ASP A 217 9.67 -6.99 20.42
N TYR A 218 10.95 -6.62 20.38
CA TYR A 218 12.04 -7.50 20.83
C TYR A 218 11.97 -7.88 22.33
N ASN A 219 11.19 -7.15 23.14
CA ASN A 219 10.95 -7.43 24.56
C ASN A 219 9.69 -8.28 24.78
N GLY A 220 8.98 -8.69 23.73
CA GLY A 220 7.72 -9.44 23.85
C GLY A 220 6.50 -8.56 24.13
N VAL A 221 6.59 -7.24 23.92
CA VAL A 221 5.47 -6.31 24.15
C VAL A 221 4.72 -6.05 22.86
N VAL A 222 3.40 -6.13 22.94
CA VAL A 222 2.51 -5.89 21.80
C VAL A 222 2.43 -4.40 21.46
N ARG A 223 2.53 -4.07 20.18
CA ARG A 223 2.57 -2.70 19.65
C ARG A 223 1.80 -2.56 18.35
N THR A 224 1.49 -1.32 18.02
CA THR A 224 0.87 -0.92 16.77
C THR A 224 1.86 -0.08 15.99
N ALA A 225 1.93 -0.25 14.66
CA ALA A 225 2.84 0.55 13.85
C ALA A 225 2.44 2.02 13.82
N GLU A 226 3.44 2.88 13.94
CA GLU A 226 3.29 4.33 13.78
C GLU A 226 3.61 4.72 12.34
N PHE A 227 2.75 5.54 11.75
CA PHE A 227 2.92 6.14 10.44
C PHE A 227 2.92 7.65 10.62
N SER A 228 3.87 8.36 9.99
CA SER A 228 3.96 9.80 10.12
C SER A 228 4.17 10.48 8.76
N PRO A 229 3.35 11.50 8.42
CA PRO A 229 3.43 12.19 7.13
C PRO A 229 4.78 12.91 6.91
N PHE A 230 5.47 13.30 7.99
CA PHE A 230 6.72 14.06 7.94
C PHE A 230 7.99 13.19 7.91
N ASN A 231 7.84 11.86 8.02
CA ASN A 231 8.98 10.93 8.15
C ASN A 231 9.11 9.98 6.94
N ALA A 232 8.53 10.37 5.80
CA ALA A 232 8.57 9.58 4.57
C ALA A 232 10.00 9.11 4.23
N THR A 233 11.01 9.98 4.42
CA THR A 233 12.43 9.68 4.10
C THR A 233 12.97 8.41 4.79
N ALA A 234 12.46 8.07 5.98
CA ALA A 234 12.85 6.84 6.67
C ALA A 234 12.17 5.60 6.07
N HIS A 235 10.91 5.71 5.65
CA HIS A 235 10.22 4.64 4.95
C HIS A 235 10.75 4.41 3.53
N TRP A 236 11.31 5.45 2.89
CA TRP A 236 11.97 5.40 1.57
C TRP A 236 13.27 4.59 1.51
N GLY A 237 13.83 4.23 2.67
CA GLY A 237 15.04 3.39 2.76
C GLY A 237 16.34 4.11 2.39
N ILE A 238 16.37 5.45 2.45
CA ILE A 238 17.55 6.30 2.16
C ILE A 238 17.86 7.22 3.37
N SER A 239 17.54 6.82 4.59
CA SER A 239 17.81 7.63 5.78
C SER A 239 19.27 7.58 6.20
N GLN A 240 19.83 8.73 6.60
CA GLN A 240 21.18 8.86 7.16
C GLN A 240 21.20 8.80 8.69
N THR A 241 20.05 8.57 9.34
CA THR A 241 19.94 8.66 10.81
C THR A 241 20.15 7.32 11.51
N ILE A 242 20.89 7.37 12.63
CA ILE A 242 21.44 6.22 13.38
C ILE A 242 20.34 5.32 14.00
N ASN A 243 19.12 5.82 14.11
CA ASN A 243 18.02 5.23 14.88
C ASN A 243 16.71 5.19 14.08
N GLU A 244 16.59 4.26 13.14
CA GLU A 244 15.35 4.13 12.37
C GLU A 244 14.22 3.62 13.28
N ARG A 245 13.20 4.47 13.44
CA ARG A 245 11.96 4.15 14.17
C ARG A 245 10.85 3.69 13.24
N TYR A 246 11.16 3.53 11.96
CA TYR A 246 10.21 3.28 10.91
C TYR A 246 10.64 2.04 10.12
N SER A 247 9.65 1.27 9.67
CA SER A 247 9.90 0.13 8.82
C SER A 247 10.08 0.58 7.37
N THR A 248 10.73 -0.24 6.57
CA THR A 248 10.91 -0.02 5.13
C THR A 248 10.80 -1.36 4.40
N ILE A 249 11.13 -1.37 3.11
CA ILE A 249 11.20 -2.57 2.29
C ILE A 249 12.53 -2.63 1.53
N SER A 250 12.90 -3.82 1.07
CA SER A 250 13.99 -4.04 0.13
C SER A 250 13.46 -4.74 -1.12
N PRO A 251 13.82 -4.32 -2.35
CA PRO A 251 14.65 -3.15 -2.67
C PRO A 251 14.08 -1.84 -2.10
N PRO A 252 14.93 -0.89 -1.65
CA PRO A 252 14.47 0.37 -1.08
C PRO A 252 13.56 1.13 -2.04
N PRO A 253 12.43 1.68 -1.58
CA PRO A 253 11.49 2.41 -2.43
C PRO A 253 12.15 3.55 -3.23
N GLY A 254 13.14 4.22 -2.65
CA GLY A 254 13.75 5.42 -3.27
C GLY A 254 14.87 5.13 -4.25
N LEU A 255 15.23 3.87 -4.46
CA LEU A 255 16.28 3.48 -5.41
C LEU A 255 15.67 3.06 -6.74
N ASN A 256 16.32 3.51 -7.82
CA ASN A 256 15.98 3.12 -9.18
C ASN A 256 16.18 1.60 -9.38
N GLN A 257 15.30 0.98 -10.17
CA GLN A 257 15.41 -0.39 -10.62
C GLN A 257 15.54 -0.38 -12.15
N GLU A 258 16.70 -0.81 -12.64
CA GLU A 258 16.97 -0.83 -14.08
C GLU A 258 16.32 -2.05 -14.76
N HIS A 259 16.22 -1.99 -16.09
CA HIS A 259 15.83 -3.13 -16.92
C HIS A 259 17.02 -3.70 -17.67
N PHE A 260 16.89 -4.93 -18.18
CA PHE A 260 17.90 -5.55 -19.02
C PHE A 260 17.54 -5.40 -20.50
N ASN A 261 18.48 -4.84 -21.28
CA ASN A 261 18.42 -4.91 -22.73
C ASN A 261 18.92 -6.28 -23.19
N ILE A 262 18.05 -7.06 -23.84
CA ILE A 262 18.41 -8.36 -24.41
C ILE A 262 18.47 -8.30 -25.93
N SER A 263 19.43 -9.03 -26.50
CA SER A 263 19.58 -9.14 -27.95
C SER A 263 18.41 -9.92 -28.56
N GLY A 264 17.77 -9.36 -29.60
CA GLY A 264 16.74 -10.04 -30.39
C GLY A 264 15.33 -10.05 -29.79
N GLY A 265 15.06 -9.26 -28.75
CA GLY A 265 13.71 -9.03 -28.21
C GLY A 265 13.16 -7.66 -28.59
N ASP A 266 11.83 -7.55 -28.70
CA ASP A 266 11.13 -6.30 -29.04
C ASP A 266 10.89 -5.37 -27.82
N ALA A 267 11.22 -5.83 -26.60
CA ALA A 267 11.00 -5.09 -25.35
C ALA A 267 12.09 -5.37 -24.31
N PRO A 268 12.35 -4.43 -23.37
CA PRO A 268 13.25 -4.69 -22.24
C PRO A 268 12.70 -5.78 -21.32
N ILE A 269 13.59 -6.54 -20.68
CA ILE A 269 13.19 -7.51 -19.65
C ILE A 269 13.14 -6.81 -18.28
N HIS A 270 11.99 -6.96 -17.61
CA HIS A 270 11.74 -6.48 -16.26
C HIS A 270 12.00 -7.59 -15.24
N GLN A 271 13.02 -7.43 -14.40
CA GLN A 271 13.31 -8.42 -13.36
C GLN A 271 12.26 -8.39 -12.25
N LEU A 272 11.66 -9.54 -11.95
CA LEU A 272 10.79 -9.73 -10.78
C LEU A 272 11.64 -9.87 -9.51
N THR A 273 11.97 -8.77 -8.86
CA THR A 273 12.75 -8.77 -7.61
C THR A 273 11.83 -8.92 -6.41
N PRO A 274 11.89 -10.02 -5.62
CA PRO A 274 11.00 -10.19 -4.47
C PRO A 274 11.17 -9.08 -3.44
N VAL A 275 10.05 -8.52 -2.97
CA VAL A 275 10.07 -7.50 -1.94
C VAL A 275 10.24 -8.15 -0.57
N GLN A 276 11.04 -7.55 0.30
CA GLN A 276 11.22 -7.96 1.69
C GLN A 276 10.83 -6.82 2.61
N PHE A 277 10.01 -7.13 3.60
CA PHE A 277 9.77 -6.24 4.73
C PHE A 277 10.97 -6.19 5.65
N ILE A 278 11.25 -4.97 6.08
CA ILE A 278 12.33 -4.61 6.97
C ILE A 278 11.68 -3.87 8.14
N GLY A 279 11.52 -4.57 9.27
CA GLY A 279 11.04 -3.98 10.53
C GLY A 279 11.96 -2.84 11.01
N GLN A 280 11.58 -2.16 12.09
CA GLN A 280 12.40 -1.05 12.57
C GLN A 280 13.82 -1.53 12.96
N HIS A 281 14.87 -0.96 12.36
CA HIS A 281 16.26 -1.30 12.65
C HIS A 281 17.03 -0.18 13.35
N CYS A 282 18.09 -0.52 14.07
CA CYS A 282 19.10 0.43 14.54
C CYS A 282 20.43 0.11 13.86
N MET A 283 21.13 1.13 13.36
CA MET A 283 22.52 0.98 12.99
C MET A 283 23.36 1.10 14.26
N ARG A 284 24.07 0.04 14.65
CA ARG A 284 24.98 0.07 15.81
C ARG A 284 26.30 0.69 15.39
N ILE A 285 26.65 1.85 15.94
CA ILE A 285 27.97 2.47 15.74
C ILE A 285 29.01 1.67 16.54
N ALA A 286 30.20 1.50 15.96
CA ALA A 286 31.37 1.05 16.69
C ALA A 286 31.79 2.15 17.70
N SER A 287 31.62 1.86 18.99
CA SER A 287 32.02 2.67 20.15
C SER A 287 31.23 3.96 20.43
N GLY A 288 30.60 4.02 21.61
CA GLY A 288 30.48 5.24 22.41
C GLY A 288 29.20 6.07 22.34
N GLU A 289 28.55 6.24 21.18
CA GLU A 289 27.56 7.33 21.01
C GLU A 289 26.11 6.89 20.71
N SER A 290 25.70 5.68 21.11
CA SER A 290 24.27 5.37 21.05
C SER A 290 23.55 5.99 22.25
N THR A 291 23.00 7.19 22.07
CA THR A 291 22.06 7.82 23.02
C THR A 291 20.64 7.25 22.91
N ALA A 292 20.44 6.19 22.12
CA ALA A 292 19.15 5.57 21.90
C ALA A 292 18.73 4.78 23.15
N SER A 293 18.00 5.43 24.06
CA SER A 293 17.22 4.73 25.07
C SER A 293 16.21 3.81 24.37
N ALA A 294 16.28 2.52 24.70
CA ALA A 294 15.39 1.41 24.32
C ALA A 294 14.29 1.76 23.31
N ILE A 295 14.61 1.71 22.01
CA ILE A 295 13.56 1.83 21.00
C ILE A 295 12.89 0.46 20.95
N ASN A 296 11.62 0.43 21.31
CA ASN A 296 10.80 -0.77 21.27
C ASN A 296 10.35 -1.06 19.83
N LYS A 297 11.19 -1.80 19.08
CA LYS A 297 11.11 -1.96 17.62
C LYS A 297 10.43 -3.26 17.20
N ASN A 298 9.82 -3.28 16.01
CA ASN A 298 9.44 -4.51 15.32
C ASN A 298 10.70 -5.20 14.77
N PRO A 299 11.11 -6.36 15.33
CA PRO A 299 12.28 -7.08 14.84
C PRO A 299 11.99 -7.90 13.58
N ARG A 300 10.72 -8.00 13.14
CA ARG A 300 10.33 -8.86 12.04
C ARG A 300 10.95 -8.39 10.73
N ARG A 301 11.56 -9.33 10.02
CA ARG A 301 11.95 -9.22 8.61
C ARG A 301 11.38 -10.43 7.89
N GLY A 302 10.92 -10.27 6.66
CA GLY A 302 10.32 -11.37 5.91
C GLY A 302 10.08 -11.01 4.47
N ARG A 303 10.04 -12.02 3.61
CA ARG A 303 9.60 -11.85 2.22
C ARG A 303 8.12 -11.49 2.21
N MET A 304 7.77 -10.52 1.39
CA MET A 304 6.39 -10.13 1.08
C MET A 304 5.87 -11.08 0.01
N MET A 305 4.80 -11.81 0.34
CA MET A 305 4.32 -12.91 -0.48
C MET A 305 3.74 -12.39 -1.79
N ASN A 306 4.26 -12.87 -2.92
CA ASN A 306 3.74 -12.52 -4.26
C ASN A 306 3.75 -11.00 -4.57
N MET A 307 4.67 -10.25 -3.96
CA MET A 307 4.90 -8.84 -4.28
C MET A 307 6.33 -8.67 -4.77
N TYR A 308 6.47 -8.14 -5.99
CA TYR A 308 7.76 -7.98 -6.64
C TYR A 308 7.97 -6.52 -7.01
N ARG A 309 9.18 -6.02 -6.80
CA ARG A 309 9.65 -4.78 -7.40
C ARG A 309 10.17 -5.09 -8.79
N ILE A 310 9.76 -4.31 -9.78
CA ILE A 310 10.24 -4.44 -11.16
C ILE A 310 10.97 -3.18 -11.59
N SER A 311 11.49 -3.16 -12.83
CA SER A 311 12.14 -1.98 -13.37
C SER A 311 11.22 -0.77 -13.37
N ASP A 312 11.82 0.40 -13.30
CA ASP A 312 11.11 1.67 -13.30
C ASP A 312 10.69 2.08 -14.69
N ASN A 313 9.61 2.88 -14.78
CA ASN A 313 8.96 3.23 -16.04
C ASN A 313 8.56 2.01 -16.89
N ALA A 314 8.04 0.95 -16.25
CA ALA A 314 7.74 -0.32 -16.91
C ALA A 314 6.43 -0.34 -17.72
N GLY A 315 5.52 0.63 -17.55
CA GLY A 315 4.24 0.68 -18.28
C GLY A 315 3.17 1.46 -17.55
N ASP A 316 1.91 1.06 -17.73
CA ASP A 316 0.75 1.67 -17.07
C ASP A 316 0.15 0.74 -15.99
N ASP A 317 -0.69 1.29 -15.11
CA ASP A 317 -1.38 0.50 -14.09
C ASP A 317 -2.29 -0.57 -14.71
N GLY A 318 -2.09 -1.81 -14.28
CA GLY A 318 -2.82 -2.96 -14.80
C GLY A 318 -2.21 -3.58 -16.05
N ASP A 319 -1.12 -3.05 -16.62
CA ASP A 319 -0.38 -3.75 -17.67
C ASP A 319 0.16 -5.10 -17.21
N VAL A 320 0.44 -5.99 -18.16
CA VAL A 320 0.87 -7.35 -17.89
C VAL A 320 2.29 -7.58 -18.35
N ILE A 321 3.11 -8.08 -17.43
CA ILE A 321 4.39 -8.71 -17.76
C ILE A 321 4.26 -10.23 -17.68
N LEU A 322 5.01 -10.92 -18.54
CA LEU A 322 5.05 -12.37 -18.62
C LEU A 322 6.42 -12.85 -18.16
N GLU A 323 6.44 -13.75 -17.17
CA GLU A 323 7.63 -14.53 -16.81
C GLU A 323 7.30 -16.01 -17.03
N GLY A 324 7.88 -16.59 -18.09
CA GLY A 324 7.45 -17.90 -18.60
C GLY A 324 5.98 -17.88 -19.00
N SER A 325 5.16 -18.67 -18.31
CA SER A 325 3.70 -18.74 -18.51
C SER A 325 2.89 -17.94 -17.48
N THR A 326 3.55 -17.38 -16.46
CA THR A 326 2.87 -16.68 -15.37
C THR A 326 2.69 -15.22 -15.72
N ARG A 327 1.47 -14.72 -15.48
CA ARG A 327 1.06 -13.34 -15.78
C ARG A 327 1.12 -12.51 -14.51
N TYR A 328 1.77 -11.34 -14.58
CA TYR A 328 1.84 -10.41 -13.46
C TYR A 328 1.28 -9.05 -13.87
N ARG A 329 0.40 -8.48 -13.05
CA ARG A 329 -0.13 -7.13 -13.19
C ARG A 329 0.80 -6.13 -12.52
N ILE A 330 1.12 -5.05 -13.21
CA ILE A 330 2.01 -4.01 -12.70
C ILE A 330 1.20 -2.81 -12.19
N PHE A 331 1.71 -2.15 -11.16
CA PHE A 331 1.12 -0.93 -10.61
C PHE A 331 2.21 0.08 -10.29
N LYS A 332 1.88 1.35 -10.48
CA LYS A 332 2.71 2.53 -10.21
C LYS A 332 2.29 3.19 -8.89
N PRO A 333 2.83 2.83 -7.72
CA PRO A 333 2.39 3.42 -6.46
C PRO A 333 3.09 4.73 -6.09
N HIS A 334 4.31 4.97 -6.58
CA HIS A 334 5.13 6.10 -6.15
C HIS A 334 6.24 6.46 -7.15
N GLN A 335 6.91 7.60 -6.97
CA GLN A 335 8.15 7.97 -7.71
C GLN A 335 9.41 7.52 -6.97
N THR A 336 10.57 7.48 -7.60
CA THR A 336 11.86 7.05 -7.04
C THR A 336 13.01 7.81 -7.70
N GLY A 337 14.24 7.59 -7.24
CA GLY A 337 15.44 8.24 -7.76
C GLY A 337 15.96 9.38 -6.87
N ASN A 338 15.24 9.73 -5.80
CA ASN A 338 15.68 10.73 -4.82
C ASN A 338 15.34 10.29 -3.38
N TYR A 339 16.17 10.68 -2.41
CA TYR A 339 15.93 10.46 -0.98
C TYR A 339 14.73 11.26 -0.46
N ALA A 340 14.44 12.39 -1.09
CA ALA A 340 13.23 13.17 -0.91
C ALA A 340 12.21 12.75 -1.98
N GLY A 341 11.19 11.99 -1.58
CA GLY A 341 10.17 11.47 -2.51
C GLY A 341 9.56 12.55 -3.39
N TYR A 342 9.25 13.73 -2.86
CA TYR A 342 8.67 14.85 -3.62
C TYR A 342 9.62 15.46 -4.68
N GLU A 343 10.91 15.11 -4.67
CA GLU A 343 11.91 15.50 -5.68
C GLU A 343 12.24 14.34 -6.65
N SER A 344 11.55 13.21 -6.52
CA SER A 344 11.73 12.04 -7.39
C SER A 344 10.97 12.23 -8.70
N ASP A 345 11.53 11.75 -9.81
CA ASP A 345 10.98 11.92 -11.15
C ASP A 345 10.81 10.59 -11.92
N ILE A 346 11.22 9.48 -11.30
CA ILE A 346 11.16 8.16 -11.92
C ILE A 346 10.00 7.35 -11.31
N PRO A 347 8.92 7.05 -12.04
CA PRO A 347 7.90 6.11 -11.62
C PRO A 347 8.41 4.73 -11.20
N ALA A 348 8.13 4.36 -9.93
CA ALA A 348 8.35 3.02 -9.40
C ALA A 348 7.20 2.08 -9.72
N PHE A 349 7.52 0.82 -10.05
CA PHE A 349 6.55 -0.22 -10.36
C PHE A 349 6.70 -1.49 -9.51
N TYR A 350 5.56 -2.06 -9.16
CA TYR A 350 5.44 -3.34 -8.48
C TYR A 350 4.56 -4.28 -9.28
N ALA A 351 4.90 -5.56 -9.27
CA ALA A 351 4.18 -6.60 -9.98
C ALA A 351 3.58 -7.61 -8.99
N PHE A 352 2.36 -8.04 -9.30
CA PHE A 352 1.62 -9.05 -8.54
C PHE A 352 1.11 -10.12 -9.51
N PRO A 353 1.18 -11.42 -9.18
CA PRO A 353 0.63 -12.46 -10.04
C PRO A 353 -0.88 -12.30 -10.16
N GLU A 354 -1.43 -12.52 -11.36
CA GLU A 354 -2.88 -12.53 -11.57
C GLU A 354 -3.55 -13.69 -10.83
N ASP A 355 -2.91 -14.86 -10.89
CA ASP A 355 -3.40 -16.06 -10.26
C ASP A 355 -2.81 -16.21 -8.85
N ASN A 356 -3.59 -16.84 -7.97
CA ASN A 356 -3.12 -17.35 -6.71
C ASN A 356 -1.99 -18.32 -6.99
N VAL A 357 -0.77 -17.94 -6.63
CA VAL A 357 0.37 -18.84 -6.72
C VAL A 357 0.35 -19.72 -5.47
N PRO A 358 0.10 -21.04 -5.60
CA PRO A 358 0.13 -21.94 -4.47
C PRO A 358 1.53 -21.92 -3.85
N TYR A 359 1.59 -21.82 -2.54
CA TYR A 359 2.82 -22.06 -1.80
C TYR A 359 2.79 -23.48 -1.25
N ALA A 360 3.70 -24.32 -1.76
CA ALA A 360 3.95 -25.68 -1.30
C ALA A 360 4.98 -25.70 -0.15
#